data_AF-A0A954WJ79-F1
#
_entry.id   AF-A0A954WJ79-F1
#
_cell.length_a   1.000
_cell.length_b   1.000
_cell.length_c   1.000
_cell.angle_alpha   90.00
_cell.angle_beta   90.00
_cell.angle_gamma   90.00
#
_symmetry.space_group_name_H-M   'P 1'
#
loop_
_entity.id
_entity.type
_entity.pdbx_description
1 polymer ?
#
loop_
_entity_poly.entity_id
_entity_poly.type
_entity_poly.pdbx_seq_one_letter_code
_entity_poly.pdbx_strand_id
1 'polypeptide(L)'
;AGVRDPKSLEGLATHPSSAVRLAAVVALRKRQAESVADYLNDADPLVVLEAARAIHDMPIPAALPRLAALVVRPSQDDALLRRVLNANFRLGGAEQAAAVAEFAARESSPAAMRLEALRMLGDWAEPSSRDRVLGMWRPLDSRDPQVAVEALKRSLPSLLTAPDEVRNEAVKIAAALGIREISPTLHAMVANTDQPPRVRADSLGALTALKDAKLREAIERGLADRQPLVRDAARRALAQASPAEALPLLEKAIEADNTVERQGAMATLAGMESDGAARVILGSLDRLLAGKVPADTRLDVLEAAAARSTPAIAEKLAAYEATRKDDSPAERYRETLVGGDAERGRRIFFERTEVSCVRCHK
;
A
#
# COMPACT_ATOMS: atom_id res chain seq x y z
N ALA A 1 -40.69 12.73 -23.20
CA ALA A 1 -40.21 14.12 -23.07
C ALA A 1 -41.10 14.84 -22.07
N GLY A 2 -40.56 15.57 -21.08
CA GLY A 2 -41.34 16.61 -20.40
C GLY A 2 -41.61 16.52 -18.90
N VAL A 3 -40.80 15.84 -18.07
CA VAL A 3 -40.91 16.08 -16.62
C VAL A 3 -40.13 17.35 -16.26
N ARG A 4 -40.82 18.50 -16.31
CA ARG A 4 -40.24 19.84 -16.04
C ARG A 4 -39.92 20.07 -14.55
N ASP A 5 -40.56 19.35 -13.62
CA ASP A 5 -40.51 19.64 -12.18
C ASP A 5 -39.87 18.49 -11.38
N PRO A 6 -38.74 18.71 -10.65
CA PRO A 6 -38.12 17.69 -9.80
C PRO A 6 -39.09 17.11 -8.78
N LYS A 7 -40.05 17.92 -8.28
CA LYS A 7 -41.05 17.48 -7.30
C LYS A 7 -41.94 16.34 -7.81
N SER A 8 -42.22 16.31 -9.11
CA SER A 8 -43.00 15.22 -9.70
C SER A 8 -42.22 13.91 -9.81
N LEU A 9 -40.87 13.97 -9.80
CA LEU A 9 -40.00 12.79 -9.74
C LEU A 9 -39.81 12.30 -8.30
N GLU A 10 -39.86 13.19 -7.31
CA GLU A 10 -39.87 12.81 -5.88
C GLU A 10 -41.06 11.90 -5.56
N GLY A 11 -42.24 12.23 -6.09
CA GLY A 11 -43.46 11.43 -5.92
C GLY A 11 -43.39 10.01 -6.50
N LEU A 12 -42.37 9.69 -7.31
CA LEU A 12 -42.17 8.35 -7.87
C LEU A 12 -41.40 7.41 -6.93
N ALA A 13 -40.82 7.89 -5.83
CA ALA A 13 -40.04 7.06 -4.91
C ALA A 13 -40.84 5.91 -4.28
N THR A 14 -42.16 6.03 -4.22
CA THR A 14 -43.07 5.00 -3.70
C THR A 14 -43.79 4.21 -4.81
N HIS A 15 -43.47 4.46 -6.08
CA HIS A 15 -44.12 3.80 -7.20
C HIS A 15 -43.86 2.27 -7.17
N PRO A 16 -44.86 1.41 -7.41
CA PRO A 16 -44.69 -0.04 -7.24
C PRO A 16 -43.66 -0.67 -8.19
N SER A 17 -43.51 -0.14 -9.41
CA SER A 17 -42.52 -0.62 -10.38
C SER A 17 -41.13 -0.03 -10.12
N SER A 18 -40.13 -0.89 -9.86
CA SER A 18 -38.74 -0.45 -9.69
C SER A 18 -38.13 0.14 -10.97
N ALA A 19 -38.57 -0.28 -12.15
CA ALA A 19 -38.16 0.33 -13.42
C ALA A 19 -38.57 1.81 -13.51
N VAL A 20 -39.74 2.18 -12.97
CA VAL A 20 -40.18 3.59 -12.92
C VAL A 20 -39.35 4.38 -11.92
N ARG A 21 -39.05 3.81 -10.76
CA ARG A 21 -38.18 4.43 -9.74
C ARG A 21 -36.76 4.64 -10.29
N LEU A 22 -36.22 3.66 -10.99
CA LEU A 22 -34.93 3.75 -11.67
C LEU A 22 -34.92 4.85 -12.74
N ALA A 23 -35.97 4.94 -13.57
CA ALA A 23 -36.11 6.00 -14.56
C ALA A 23 -36.18 7.39 -13.90
N ALA A 24 -36.82 7.52 -12.73
CA ALA A 24 -36.85 8.75 -11.95
C ALA A 24 -35.46 9.14 -11.45
N VAL A 25 -34.67 8.19 -10.92
CA VAL A 25 -33.26 8.42 -10.54
C VAL A 25 -32.44 8.93 -11.71
N VAL A 26 -32.53 8.29 -12.88
CA VAL A 26 -31.80 8.72 -14.09
C VAL A 26 -32.19 10.14 -14.51
N ALA A 27 -33.49 10.49 -14.39
CA ALA A 27 -33.96 11.83 -14.69
C ALA A 27 -33.44 12.87 -13.67
N LEU A 28 -33.45 12.55 -12.36
CA LEU A 28 -32.91 13.41 -11.30
C LEU A 28 -31.40 13.61 -11.44
N ARG A 29 -30.65 12.55 -11.79
CA ARG A 29 -29.21 12.59 -12.08
C ARG A 29 -28.87 13.62 -13.16
N LYS A 30 -29.58 13.59 -14.28
CA LYS A 30 -29.37 14.55 -15.39
C LYS A 30 -29.60 16.01 -14.98
N ARG A 31 -30.38 16.23 -13.92
CA ARG A 31 -30.70 17.56 -13.38
C ARG A 31 -29.86 17.94 -12.17
N GLN A 32 -28.98 17.05 -11.70
CA GLN A 32 -28.20 17.22 -10.47
C GLN A 32 -29.08 17.55 -9.24
N ALA A 33 -30.29 16.98 -9.20
CA ALA A 33 -31.25 17.27 -8.15
C ALA A 33 -30.87 16.53 -6.85
N GLU A 34 -30.80 17.26 -5.74
CA GLU A 34 -30.47 16.71 -4.41
C GLU A 34 -31.44 15.59 -3.98
N SER A 35 -32.71 15.68 -4.37
CA SER A 35 -33.74 14.70 -4.04
C SER A 35 -33.51 13.31 -4.62
N VAL A 36 -32.51 13.11 -5.49
CA VAL A 36 -32.05 11.76 -5.86
C VAL A 36 -31.65 10.94 -4.62
N ALA A 37 -31.25 11.60 -3.54
CA ALA A 37 -30.90 10.95 -2.28
C ALA A 37 -32.08 10.24 -1.59
N ASP A 38 -33.33 10.53 -1.95
CA ASP A 38 -34.51 9.82 -1.41
C ASP A 38 -34.56 8.36 -1.86
N TYR A 39 -33.96 8.08 -3.01
CA TYR A 39 -33.86 6.74 -3.59
C TYR A 39 -32.73 5.88 -2.98
N LEU A 40 -31.92 6.43 -2.07
CA LEU A 40 -30.91 5.65 -1.33
C LEU A 40 -31.53 4.69 -0.30
N ASN A 41 -32.83 4.83 -0.01
CA ASN A 41 -33.59 3.98 0.90
C ASN A 41 -34.51 2.99 0.17
N ASP A 42 -34.36 2.86 -1.15
CA ASP A 42 -35.21 1.99 -1.96
C ASP A 42 -35.04 0.52 -1.56
N ALA A 43 -36.13 -0.25 -1.70
CA ALA A 43 -36.11 -1.69 -1.45
C ALA A 43 -35.38 -2.48 -2.56
N ASP A 44 -35.30 -1.92 -3.77
CA ASP A 44 -34.58 -2.52 -4.89
C ASP A 44 -33.11 -2.05 -4.89
N PRO A 45 -32.13 -2.97 -4.70
CA PRO A 45 -30.71 -2.63 -4.70
C PRO A 45 -30.22 -1.94 -5.98
N LEU A 46 -30.84 -2.21 -7.13
CA LEU A 46 -30.47 -1.56 -8.40
C LEU A 46 -30.81 -0.07 -8.39
N VAL A 47 -31.92 0.30 -7.76
CA VAL A 47 -32.33 1.70 -7.61
C VAL A 47 -31.39 2.41 -6.64
N VAL A 48 -31.03 1.77 -5.52
CA VAL A 48 -30.06 2.30 -4.55
C VAL A 48 -28.70 2.53 -5.21
N LEU A 49 -28.18 1.55 -5.97
CA LEU A 49 -26.90 1.67 -6.66
C LEU A 49 -26.91 2.79 -7.70
N GLU A 50 -27.98 2.93 -8.48
CA GLU A 50 -28.08 4.01 -9.46
C GLU A 50 -28.20 5.38 -8.79
N ALA A 51 -28.89 5.48 -7.64
CA ALA A 51 -28.93 6.71 -6.84
C ALA A 51 -27.53 7.06 -6.30
N ALA A 52 -26.78 6.07 -5.82
CA ALA A 52 -25.41 6.26 -5.39
C ALA A 52 -24.49 6.71 -6.53
N ARG A 53 -24.62 6.11 -7.73
CA ARG A 53 -23.91 6.57 -8.95
C ARG A 53 -24.32 7.97 -9.34
N ALA A 54 -25.60 8.32 -9.22
CA ALA A 54 -26.09 9.64 -9.53
C ALA A 54 -25.46 10.71 -8.63
N ILE A 55 -25.32 10.44 -7.32
CA ILE A 55 -24.72 11.38 -6.36
C ILE A 55 -23.20 11.45 -6.51
N HIS A 56 -22.55 10.30 -6.69
CA HIS A 56 -21.10 10.18 -6.65
C HIS A 56 -20.43 10.46 -8.01
N ASP A 57 -20.90 9.80 -9.07
CA ASP A 57 -20.21 9.76 -10.36
C ASP A 57 -20.47 11.02 -11.18
N MET A 58 -21.66 11.61 -11.00
CA MET A 58 -21.99 12.96 -11.45
C MET A 58 -22.15 13.79 -10.17
N PRO A 59 -21.16 14.57 -9.74
CA PRO A 59 -21.12 15.08 -8.38
C PRO A 59 -22.37 15.90 -8.03
N ILE A 60 -23.13 15.47 -7.02
CA ILE A 60 -24.21 16.25 -6.40
C ILE A 60 -23.79 16.49 -4.93
N PRO A 61 -23.00 17.54 -4.65
CA PRO A 61 -22.38 17.74 -3.33
C PRO A 61 -23.39 17.77 -2.17
N ALA A 62 -24.57 18.37 -2.38
CA ALA A 62 -25.61 18.46 -1.35
C ALA A 62 -26.14 17.08 -0.92
N ALA A 63 -26.13 16.09 -1.81
CA ALA A 63 -26.59 14.74 -1.53
C ALA A 63 -25.49 13.80 -0.98
N LEU A 64 -24.23 14.23 -1.01
CA LEU A 64 -23.08 13.40 -0.62
C LEU A 64 -23.12 12.94 0.84
N PRO A 65 -23.53 13.76 1.84
CA PRO A 65 -23.67 13.29 3.22
C PRO A 65 -24.67 12.14 3.38
N ARG A 66 -25.78 12.16 2.62
CA ARG A 66 -26.79 11.08 2.65
C ARG A 66 -26.27 9.78 2.05
N LEU A 67 -25.42 9.87 1.01
CA LEU A 67 -24.73 8.70 0.48
C LEU A 67 -23.71 8.15 1.48
N ALA A 68 -22.92 9.02 2.12
CA ALA A 68 -21.93 8.62 3.13
C ALA A 68 -22.58 7.90 4.32
N ALA A 69 -23.78 8.35 4.74
CA ALA A 69 -24.54 7.74 5.83
C ALA A 69 -24.97 6.28 5.57
N LEU A 70 -24.93 5.79 4.32
CA LEU A 70 -25.19 4.37 4.04
C LEU A 70 -24.13 3.42 4.60
N VAL A 71 -22.98 3.92 5.06
CA VAL A 71 -21.85 3.10 5.57
C VAL A 71 -22.23 2.22 6.76
N VAL A 72 -23.26 2.59 7.51
CA VAL A 72 -23.78 1.80 8.64
C VAL A 72 -24.69 0.65 8.19
N ARG A 73 -25.18 0.67 6.95
CA ARG A 73 -26.08 -0.36 6.43
C ARG A 73 -25.30 -1.56 5.92
N PRO A 74 -25.71 -2.79 6.27
CA PRO A 74 -25.15 -3.99 5.67
C PRO A 74 -25.36 -3.99 4.15
N SER A 75 -24.30 -4.28 3.40
CA SER A 75 -24.36 -4.51 1.96
C SER A 75 -23.23 -5.45 1.56
N GLN A 76 -23.46 -6.22 0.51
CA GLN A 76 -22.45 -7.06 -0.15
C GLN A 76 -22.14 -6.55 -1.57
N ASP A 77 -22.75 -5.43 -1.98
CA ASP A 77 -22.51 -4.82 -3.29
C ASP A 77 -21.28 -3.90 -3.22
N ASP A 78 -20.16 -4.40 -3.72
CA ASP A 78 -18.89 -3.67 -3.84
C ASP A 78 -19.05 -2.36 -4.64
N ALA A 79 -19.89 -2.32 -5.68
CA ALA A 79 -20.05 -1.12 -6.49
C ALA A 79 -20.75 0.00 -5.71
N LEU A 80 -21.70 -0.37 -4.84
CA LEU A 80 -22.32 0.56 -3.89
C LEU A 80 -21.31 0.97 -2.80
N LEU A 81 -20.68 -0.01 -2.15
CA LEU A 81 -19.79 0.23 -1.01
C LEU A 81 -18.60 1.12 -1.35
N ARG A 82 -17.99 0.96 -2.53
CA ARG A 82 -16.91 1.85 -3.00
C ARG A 82 -17.36 3.32 -3.03
N ARG A 83 -18.59 3.61 -3.45
CA ARG A 83 -19.13 4.97 -3.53
C ARG A 83 -19.51 5.51 -2.17
N VAL A 84 -20.05 4.67 -1.30
CA VAL A 84 -20.38 5.01 0.09
C VAL A 84 -19.12 5.34 0.90
N LEU A 85 -18.09 4.50 0.81
CA LEU A 85 -16.80 4.75 1.43
C LEU A 85 -16.15 6.00 0.84
N ASN A 86 -16.12 6.15 -0.49
CA ASN A 86 -15.51 7.33 -1.11
C ASN A 86 -16.29 8.62 -0.80
N ALA A 87 -17.62 8.57 -0.60
CA ALA A 87 -18.38 9.72 -0.11
C ALA A 87 -17.90 10.16 1.29
N ASN A 88 -17.68 9.22 2.21
CA ASN A 88 -17.08 9.50 3.52
C ASN A 88 -15.68 10.12 3.36
N PHE A 89 -14.83 9.50 2.54
CA PHE A 89 -13.47 9.99 2.30
C PHE A 89 -13.44 11.35 1.63
N ARG A 90 -14.37 11.69 0.72
CA ARG A 90 -14.42 13.01 0.10
C ARG A 90 -14.88 14.09 1.07
N LEU A 91 -15.84 13.78 1.96
CA LEU A 91 -16.28 14.69 3.02
C LEU A 91 -15.18 14.97 4.04
N GLY A 92 -14.34 13.98 4.38
CA GLY A 92 -13.04 14.20 5.01
C GLY A 92 -13.05 14.63 6.48
N GLY A 93 -14.21 14.68 7.13
CA GLY A 93 -14.34 15.05 8.54
C GLY A 93 -14.06 13.90 9.53
N ALA A 94 -13.99 14.24 10.82
CA ALA A 94 -13.70 13.28 11.88
C ALA A 94 -14.75 12.18 12.02
N GLU A 95 -16.04 12.53 11.85
CA GLU A 95 -17.13 11.55 11.85
C GLU A 95 -16.99 10.56 10.68
N GLN A 96 -16.56 11.03 9.51
CA GLN A 96 -16.40 10.17 8.34
C GLN A 96 -15.18 9.27 8.45
N ALA A 97 -14.06 9.74 9.01
CA ALA A 97 -12.92 8.89 9.32
C ALA A 97 -13.30 7.79 10.31
N ALA A 98 -14.03 8.14 11.38
CA ALA A 98 -14.54 7.16 12.34
C ALA A 98 -15.44 6.12 11.67
N ALA A 99 -16.38 6.55 10.82
CA ALA A 99 -17.28 5.64 10.11
C ALA A 99 -16.54 4.69 9.15
N VAL A 100 -15.48 5.16 8.48
CA VAL A 100 -14.61 4.33 7.63
C VAL A 100 -13.83 3.31 8.47
N ALA A 101 -13.30 3.71 9.63
CA ALA A 101 -12.60 2.80 10.55
C ALA A 101 -13.53 1.73 11.14
N GLU A 102 -14.74 2.11 11.56
CA GLU A 102 -15.76 1.19 12.04
C GLU A 102 -16.21 0.22 10.94
N PHE A 103 -16.34 0.68 9.70
CA PHE A 103 -16.62 -0.18 8.57
C PHE A 103 -15.52 -1.22 8.35
N ALA A 104 -14.25 -0.82 8.44
CA ALA A 104 -13.11 -1.73 8.31
C ALA A 104 -13.08 -2.80 9.43
N ALA A 105 -13.49 -2.42 10.65
CA ALA A 105 -13.57 -3.32 11.79
C ALA A 105 -14.78 -4.28 11.75
N ARG A 106 -15.80 -3.99 10.95
CA ARG A 106 -17.03 -4.78 10.89
C ARG A 106 -16.83 -6.11 10.17
N GLU A 107 -16.95 -7.22 10.91
CA GLU A 107 -16.75 -8.58 10.37
C GLU A 107 -17.73 -8.97 9.26
N SER A 108 -18.95 -8.45 9.29
CA SER A 108 -19.97 -8.73 8.27
C SER A 108 -19.76 -7.98 6.94
N SER A 109 -18.82 -7.03 6.89
CA SER A 109 -18.48 -6.30 5.66
C SER A 109 -17.59 -7.16 4.75
N PRO A 110 -17.71 -7.04 3.42
CA PRO A 110 -16.83 -7.74 2.48
C PRO A 110 -15.34 -7.45 2.75
N ALA A 111 -14.50 -8.48 2.77
CA ALA A 111 -13.07 -8.36 3.07
C ALA A 111 -12.38 -7.32 2.16
N ALA A 112 -12.65 -7.35 0.86
CA ALA A 112 -12.11 -6.39 -0.10
C ALA A 112 -12.44 -4.93 0.25
N MET A 113 -13.66 -4.67 0.75
CA MET A 113 -14.09 -3.32 1.12
C MET A 113 -13.52 -2.89 2.48
N ARG A 114 -13.30 -3.83 3.39
CA ARG A 114 -12.59 -3.56 4.65
C ARG A 114 -11.15 -3.14 4.40
N LEU A 115 -10.46 -3.81 3.47
CA LEU A 115 -9.11 -3.44 3.04
C LEU A 115 -9.06 -2.06 2.36
N GLU A 116 -10.03 -1.76 1.48
CA GLU A 116 -10.14 -0.44 0.87
C GLU A 116 -10.33 0.65 1.93
N ALA A 117 -11.22 0.43 2.91
CA ALA A 117 -11.43 1.37 4.02
C ALA A 117 -10.15 1.63 4.84
N LEU A 118 -9.34 0.61 5.11
CA LEU A 118 -8.04 0.79 5.77
C LEU A 118 -7.08 1.63 4.94
N ARG A 119 -6.98 1.38 3.62
CA ARG A 119 -6.13 2.18 2.71
C ARG A 119 -6.59 3.63 2.64
N MET A 120 -7.91 3.86 2.65
CA MET A 120 -8.47 5.21 2.71
C MET A 120 -8.05 5.95 3.98
N LEU A 121 -7.92 5.27 5.13
CA LEU A 121 -7.39 5.90 6.35
C LEU A 121 -5.89 6.19 6.23
N GLY A 122 -5.11 5.31 5.62
CA GLY A 122 -3.68 5.55 5.38
C GLY A 122 -3.42 6.77 4.50
N ASP A 123 -4.26 6.97 3.49
CA ASP A 123 -4.16 8.06 2.53
C ASP A 123 -4.99 9.30 2.93
N TRP A 124 -5.51 9.35 4.16
CA TRP A 124 -6.48 10.37 4.58
C TRP A 124 -5.92 11.79 4.54
N ALA A 125 -4.66 11.94 4.96
CA ALA A 125 -3.97 13.22 5.05
C ALA A 125 -3.59 13.77 3.68
N GLU A 126 -3.15 12.89 2.77
CA GLU A 126 -2.69 13.25 1.43
C GLU A 126 -3.49 12.47 0.38
N PRO A 127 -4.76 12.82 0.16
CA PRO A 127 -5.59 12.16 -0.83
C PRO A 127 -5.01 12.33 -2.23
N SER A 128 -5.04 11.26 -3.04
CA SER A 128 -4.71 11.36 -4.46
C SER A 128 -5.58 12.41 -5.17
N SER A 129 -5.00 13.11 -6.15
CA SER A 129 -5.77 14.02 -7.01
C SER A 129 -6.79 13.30 -7.90
N ARG A 130 -6.69 11.96 -8.01
CA ARG A 130 -7.65 11.13 -8.74
C ARG A 130 -8.68 10.51 -7.80
N ASP A 131 -9.91 10.45 -8.27
CA ASP A 131 -11.02 9.80 -7.58
C ASP A 131 -10.76 8.29 -7.41
N ARG A 132 -10.95 7.78 -6.19
CA ARG A 132 -10.70 6.36 -5.85
C ARG A 132 -11.57 5.36 -6.60
N VAL A 133 -12.76 5.78 -7.04
CA VAL A 133 -13.72 4.89 -7.70
C VAL A 133 -13.60 5.00 -9.21
N LEU A 134 -13.55 6.23 -9.74
CA LEU A 134 -13.64 6.48 -11.18
C LEU A 134 -12.29 6.77 -11.84
N GLY A 135 -11.23 7.02 -11.07
CA GLY A 135 -9.91 7.42 -11.59
C GLY A 135 -9.88 8.80 -12.25
N MET A 136 -10.98 9.55 -12.21
CA MET A 136 -11.08 10.90 -12.78
C MET A 136 -10.31 11.90 -11.94
N TRP A 137 -9.78 12.95 -12.56
CA TRP A 137 -9.18 14.07 -11.84
C TRP A 137 -10.24 14.80 -11.00
N ARG A 138 -10.18 14.64 -9.67
CA ARG A 138 -11.12 15.21 -8.69
C ARG A 138 -10.36 15.47 -7.38
N PRO A 139 -9.44 16.44 -7.37
CA PRO A 139 -8.55 16.66 -6.25
C PRO A 139 -9.29 17.01 -4.96
N LEU A 140 -8.61 16.76 -3.86
CA LEU A 140 -9.01 17.09 -2.50
C LEU A 140 -7.82 17.77 -1.85
N ASP A 141 -8.07 18.72 -0.97
CA ASP A 141 -7.03 19.35 -0.17
C ASP A 141 -6.46 18.37 0.85
N SER A 142 -5.20 18.59 1.23
CA SER A 142 -4.56 17.85 2.33
C SER A 142 -5.31 18.10 3.65
N ARG A 143 -5.24 17.11 4.55
CA ARG A 143 -6.01 17.08 5.81
C ARG A 143 -5.11 16.79 6.98
N ASP A 144 -5.60 17.10 8.18
CA ASP A 144 -4.92 16.71 9.41
C ASP A 144 -4.82 15.17 9.51
N PRO A 145 -3.60 14.59 9.54
CA PRO A 145 -3.41 13.15 9.72
C PRO A 145 -3.97 12.63 11.05
N GLN A 146 -4.05 13.47 12.10
CA GLN A 146 -4.53 13.04 13.41
C GLN A 146 -5.98 12.55 13.37
N VAL A 147 -6.79 13.05 12.44
CA VAL A 147 -8.17 12.59 12.26
C VAL A 147 -8.22 11.08 11.95
N ALA A 148 -7.36 10.60 11.06
CA ALA A 148 -7.29 9.18 10.72
C ALA A 148 -6.61 8.35 11.82
N VAL A 149 -5.60 8.91 12.48
CA VAL A 149 -4.94 8.27 13.63
C VAL A 149 -5.96 7.96 14.73
N GLU A 150 -6.73 8.96 15.16
CA GLU A 150 -7.71 8.80 16.24
C GLU A 150 -8.86 7.87 15.84
N ALA A 151 -9.33 7.93 14.60
CA ALA A 151 -10.35 7.03 14.08
C ALA A 151 -9.87 5.56 14.09
N LEU A 152 -8.66 5.31 13.59
CA LEU A 152 -8.10 3.96 13.52
C LEU A 152 -7.82 3.39 14.91
N LYS A 153 -7.28 4.20 15.84
CA LYS A 153 -7.01 3.79 17.23
C LYS A 153 -8.24 3.23 17.92
N ARG A 154 -9.41 3.87 17.76
CA ARG A 154 -10.68 3.41 18.36
C ARG A 154 -11.11 2.04 17.85
N SER A 155 -10.86 1.75 16.58
CA SER A 155 -11.24 0.49 15.92
C SER A 155 -10.16 -0.59 16.01
N LEU A 156 -8.97 -0.23 16.50
CA LEU A 156 -7.80 -1.08 16.51
C LEU A 156 -8.00 -2.41 17.26
N PRO A 157 -8.64 -2.46 18.45
CA PRO A 157 -8.83 -3.73 19.16
C PRO A 157 -9.53 -4.80 18.31
N SER A 158 -10.61 -4.43 17.60
CA SER A 158 -11.34 -5.35 16.71
C SER A 158 -10.57 -5.69 15.44
N LEU A 159 -9.79 -4.74 14.90
CA LEU A 159 -8.96 -4.98 13.72
C LEU A 159 -7.78 -5.93 14.02
N LEU A 160 -7.23 -5.86 15.23
CA LEU A 160 -6.13 -6.73 15.66
C LEU A 160 -6.57 -8.18 15.92
N THR A 161 -7.88 -8.44 16.09
CA THR A 161 -8.43 -9.80 16.20
C THR A 161 -9.04 -10.30 14.89
N ALA A 162 -9.03 -9.48 13.83
CA ALA A 162 -9.57 -9.85 12.53
C ALA A 162 -8.76 -10.99 11.85
N PRO A 163 -9.32 -11.64 10.80
CA PRO A 163 -8.57 -12.56 9.96
C PRO A 163 -7.28 -11.94 9.41
N ASP A 164 -6.29 -12.80 9.15
CA ASP A 164 -4.91 -12.41 8.84
C ASP A 164 -4.80 -11.33 7.76
N GLU A 165 -5.58 -11.42 6.69
CA GLU A 165 -5.56 -10.43 5.60
C GLU A 165 -5.89 -9.01 6.09
N VAL A 166 -6.97 -8.84 6.85
CA VAL A 166 -7.42 -7.53 7.36
C VAL A 166 -6.54 -7.06 8.50
N ARG A 167 -6.15 -7.97 9.41
CA ARG A 167 -5.25 -7.66 10.53
C ARG A 167 -3.91 -7.15 10.04
N ASN A 168 -3.31 -7.82 9.05
CA ASN A 168 -2.00 -7.44 8.52
C ASN A 168 -2.06 -6.08 7.81
N GLU A 169 -3.12 -5.79 7.04
CA GLU A 169 -3.30 -4.46 6.43
C GLU A 169 -3.54 -3.39 7.51
N ALA A 170 -4.32 -3.68 8.55
CA ALA A 170 -4.58 -2.73 9.64
C ALA A 170 -3.28 -2.39 10.40
N VAL A 171 -2.46 -3.39 10.72
CA VAL A 171 -1.14 -3.20 11.35
C VAL A 171 -0.21 -2.37 10.46
N LYS A 172 -0.18 -2.65 9.15
CA LYS A 172 0.62 -1.89 8.18
C LYS A 172 0.20 -0.42 8.12
N ILE A 173 -1.11 -0.14 8.01
CA ILE A 173 -1.62 1.23 7.98
C ILE A 173 -1.38 1.93 9.31
N ALA A 174 -1.61 1.26 10.43
CA ALA A 174 -1.35 1.82 11.76
C ALA A 174 0.14 2.18 11.96
N ALA A 175 1.06 1.33 11.49
CA ALA A 175 2.49 1.63 11.52
C ALA A 175 2.85 2.84 10.66
N ALA A 176 2.29 2.94 9.45
CA ALA A 176 2.50 4.08 8.55
C ALA A 176 1.97 5.40 9.16
N LEU A 177 0.88 5.33 9.94
CA LEU A 177 0.31 6.44 10.68
C LEU A 177 1.03 6.73 12.02
N GLY A 178 2.06 5.97 12.38
CA GLY A 178 2.84 6.19 13.61
C GLY A 178 2.14 5.73 14.90
N ILE A 179 1.11 4.90 14.80
CA ILE A 179 0.39 4.34 15.96
C ILE A 179 1.30 3.32 16.65
N ARG A 180 1.58 3.50 17.94
CA ARG A 180 2.52 2.66 18.71
C ARG A 180 1.82 1.54 19.47
N GLU A 181 0.51 1.65 19.64
CA GLU A 181 -0.35 0.69 20.32
C GLU A 181 -0.34 -0.71 19.66
N ILE A 182 0.10 -0.80 18.39
CA ILE A 182 0.28 -2.07 17.67
C ILE A 182 1.59 -2.81 18.01
N SER A 183 2.53 -2.19 18.76
CA SER A 183 3.84 -2.79 19.06
C SER A 183 3.75 -4.22 19.62
N PRO A 184 2.88 -4.55 20.60
CA PRO A 184 2.76 -5.92 21.09
C PRO A 184 2.39 -6.93 19.99
N THR A 185 1.51 -6.53 19.08
CA THR A 185 1.09 -7.37 17.94
C THR A 185 2.24 -7.56 16.95
N LEU A 186 2.99 -6.49 16.64
CA LEU A 186 4.16 -6.58 15.77
C LEU A 186 5.22 -7.54 16.33
N HIS A 187 5.51 -7.47 17.64
CA HIS A 187 6.41 -8.40 18.30
C HIS A 187 5.91 -9.86 18.21
N ALA A 188 4.61 -10.08 18.41
CA ALA A 188 4.00 -11.40 18.26
C ALA A 188 4.11 -11.91 16.81
N MET A 189 3.91 -11.04 15.81
CA MET A 189 4.03 -11.39 14.40
C MET A 189 5.47 -11.74 14.01
N VAL A 190 6.47 -11.00 14.50
CA VAL A 190 7.90 -11.33 14.30
C VAL A 190 8.24 -12.68 14.92
N ALA A 191 7.69 -12.99 16.10
CA ALA A 191 7.98 -14.23 16.83
C ALA A 191 7.27 -15.47 16.27
N ASN A 192 6.16 -15.31 15.55
CA ASN A 192 5.33 -16.43 15.11
C ASN A 192 5.88 -17.06 13.82
N THR A 193 6.56 -18.20 13.93
CA THR A 193 7.16 -18.91 12.79
C THR A 193 6.17 -19.45 11.77
N ASP A 194 4.88 -19.57 12.13
CA ASP A 194 3.82 -20.03 11.24
C ASP A 194 3.31 -18.91 10.32
N GLN A 195 3.59 -17.64 10.65
CA GLN A 195 3.29 -16.52 9.77
C GLN A 195 4.20 -16.55 8.53
N PRO A 196 3.73 -16.07 7.36
CA PRO A 196 4.57 -15.96 6.17
C PRO A 196 5.84 -15.13 6.44
N PRO A 197 7.00 -15.48 5.86
CA PRO A 197 8.26 -14.78 6.13
C PRO A 197 8.19 -13.27 5.86
N ARG A 198 7.42 -12.87 4.84
CA ARG A 198 7.18 -11.47 4.48
C ARG A 198 6.45 -10.72 5.60
N VAL A 199 5.45 -11.33 6.22
CA VAL A 199 4.69 -10.71 7.33
C VAL A 199 5.62 -10.43 8.51
N ARG A 200 6.52 -11.36 8.84
CA ARG A 200 7.51 -11.18 9.91
C ARG A 200 8.52 -10.08 9.58
N ALA A 201 9.06 -10.09 8.37
CA ALA A 201 9.99 -9.08 7.88
C ALA A 201 9.37 -7.67 7.88
N ASP A 202 8.15 -7.53 7.37
CA ASP A 202 7.42 -6.27 7.34
C ASP A 202 7.08 -5.78 8.76
N SER A 203 6.75 -6.70 9.68
CA SER A 203 6.51 -6.37 11.10
C SER A 203 7.77 -5.83 11.79
N LEU A 204 8.93 -6.40 11.50
CA LEU A 204 10.22 -5.93 12.01
C LEU A 204 10.58 -4.54 11.44
N GLY A 205 10.29 -4.32 10.16
CA GLY A 205 10.40 -3.00 9.53
C GLY A 205 9.50 -1.95 10.19
N ALA A 206 8.24 -2.32 10.51
CA ALA A 206 7.31 -1.46 11.22
C ALA A 206 7.79 -1.09 12.64
N LEU A 207 8.32 -2.05 13.41
CA LEU A 207 8.93 -1.77 14.72
C LEU A 207 10.10 -0.78 14.62
N THR A 208 10.87 -0.88 13.54
CA THR A 208 12.00 0.02 13.28
C THR A 208 11.51 1.43 12.97
N ALA A 209 10.51 1.57 12.09
CA ALA A 209 9.91 2.86 11.73
C ALA A 209 9.26 3.55 12.94
N LEU A 210 8.62 2.78 13.84
CA LEU A 210 8.01 3.28 15.07
C LEU A 210 9.03 3.64 16.16
N LYS A 211 10.31 3.31 15.96
CA LYS A 211 11.38 3.43 16.96
C LYS A 211 10.99 2.72 18.27
N ASP A 212 10.52 1.48 18.14
CA ASP A 212 10.01 0.70 19.25
C ASP A 212 11.06 0.52 20.36
N ALA A 213 10.63 0.63 21.62
CA ALA A 213 11.53 0.57 22.77
C ALA A 213 12.22 -0.80 22.93
N LYS A 214 11.62 -1.86 22.38
CA LYS A 214 12.15 -3.24 22.41
C LYS A 214 12.63 -3.70 21.04
N LEU A 215 12.94 -2.78 20.14
CA LEU A 215 13.40 -3.10 18.79
C LEU A 215 14.60 -4.07 18.79
N ARG A 216 15.51 -3.94 19.76
CA ARG A 216 16.69 -4.83 19.86
C ARG A 216 16.31 -6.30 20.05
N GLU A 217 15.30 -6.60 20.87
CA GLU A 217 14.79 -7.97 21.06
C GLU A 217 14.23 -8.55 19.75
N ALA A 218 13.52 -7.72 18.97
CA ALA A 218 12.96 -8.14 17.69
C ALA A 218 14.05 -8.36 16.63
N ILE A 219 15.09 -7.52 16.62
CA ILE A 219 16.27 -7.69 15.76
C ILE A 219 16.97 -9.01 16.07
N GLU A 220 17.25 -9.30 17.34
CA GLU A 220 17.94 -10.53 17.76
C GLU A 220 17.16 -11.78 17.31
N ARG A 221 15.84 -11.76 17.47
CA ARG A 221 14.97 -12.83 16.96
C ARG A 221 15.03 -12.95 15.44
N GLY A 222 14.93 -11.83 14.73
CA GLY A 222 14.95 -11.80 13.27
C GLY A 222 16.28 -12.28 12.68
N LEU A 223 17.41 -11.96 13.32
CA LEU A 223 18.74 -12.45 12.93
C LEU A 223 18.88 -13.97 13.07
N ALA A 224 18.18 -14.56 14.04
CA ALA A 224 18.16 -16.00 14.30
C ALA A 224 17.08 -16.77 13.47
N ASP A 225 16.27 -16.07 12.67
CA ASP A 225 15.19 -16.69 11.89
C ASP A 225 15.75 -17.63 10.82
N ARG A 226 15.02 -18.73 10.53
CA ARG A 226 15.37 -19.70 9.48
C ARG A 226 15.22 -19.14 8.07
N GLN A 227 14.38 -18.12 7.89
CA GLN A 227 14.04 -17.57 6.59
C GLN A 227 14.98 -16.40 6.22
N PRO A 228 15.66 -16.47 5.07
CA PRO A 228 16.56 -15.41 4.58
C PRO A 228 15.97 -14.01 4.60
N LEU A 229 14.69 -13.88 4.22
CA LEU A 229 13.98 -12.60 4.15
C LEU A 229 13.86 -11.90 5.51
N VAL A 230 13.69 -12.68 6.59
CA VAL A 230 13.57 -12.13 7.94
C VAL A 230 14.93 -11.72 8.49
N ARG A 231 15.98 -12.54 8.22
CA ARG A 231 17.36 -12.17 8.56
C ARG A 231 17.81 -10.90 7.86
N ASP A 232 17.45 -10.72 6.59
CA ASP A 232 17.70 -9.48 5.85
C ASP A 232 17.03 -8.27 6.51
N ALA A 233 15.73 -8.35 6.79
CA ALA A 233 15.00 -7.28 7.48
C ALA A 233 15.64 -6.94 8.83
N ALA A 234 16.13 -7.94 9.57
CA ALA A 234 16.78 -7.74 10.86
C ALA A 234 18.14 -7.05 10.74
N ARG A 235 18.95 -7.40 9.73
CA ARG A 235 20.21 -6.67 9.45
C ARG A 235 19.95 -5.23 9.02
N ARG A 236 18.91 -4.98 8.23
CA ARG A 236 18.50 -3.61 7.86
C ARG A 236 18.07 -2.79 9.08
N ALA A 237 17.27 -3.40 9.97
CA ALA A 237 16.87 -2.78 11.23
C ALA A 237 18.09 -2.49 12.13
N LEU A 238 19.02 -3.44 12.24
CA LEU A 238 20.27 -3.25 12.99
C LEU A 238 21.15 -2.16 12.37
N ALA A 239 21.21 -2.05 11.04
CA ALA A 239 21.99 -1.00 10.38
C ALA A 239 21.47 0.40 10.70
N GLN A 240 20.15 0.56 10.91
CA GLN A 240 19.56 1.83 11.35
C GLN A 240 19.79 2.09 12.85
N ALA A 241 19.69 1.06 13.69
CA ALA A 241 19.83 1.19 15.14
C ALA A 241 21.30 1.28 15.60
N SER A 242 22.20 0.55 14.96
CA SER A 242 23.60 0.39 15.35
C SER A 242 24.47 0.01 14.13
N PRO A 243 24.80 0.99 13.26
CA PRO A 243 25.55 0.76 12.02
C PRO A 243 26.86 -0.04 12.20
N ALA A 244 27.59 0.24 13.29
CA ALA A 244 28.84 -0.43 13.61
C ALA A 244 28.67 -1.93 13.91
N GLU A 245 27.57 -2.31 14.59
CA GLU A 245 27.25 -3.72 14.86
C GLU A 245 26.74 -4.44 13.60
N ALA A 246 26.02 -3.72 12.72
CA ALA A 246 25.48 -4.28 11.48
C ALA A 246 26.54 -4.58 10.43
N LEU A 247 27.57 -3.73 10.32
CA LEU A 247 28.59 -3.82 9.27
C LEU A 247 29.22 -5.23 9.12
N PRO A 248 29.75 -5.87 10.18
CA PRO A 248 30.32 -7.21 10.04
C PRO A 248 29.28 -8.28 9.64
N LEU A 249 28.02 -8.11 10.05
CA LEU A 249 26.93 -9.03 9.64
C LEU A 249 26.58 -8.85 8.17
N LEU A 250 26.63 -7.63 7.65
CA LEU A 250 26.42 -7.30 6.24
C LEU A 250 27.58 -7.80 5.37
N GLU A 251 28.83 -7.63 5.83
CA GLU A 251 30.03 -8.14 5.17
C GLU A 251 30.00 -9.67 5.04
N LYS A 252 29.47 -10.39 6.02
CA LYS A 252 29.19 -11.82 5.90
C LYS A 252 28.03 -12.13 4.95
N ALA A 253 26.97 -11.33 4.99
CA ALA A 253 25.74 -11.60 4.23
C ALA A 253 25.90 -11.41 2.71
N ILE A 254 26.82 -10.54 2.24
CA ILE A 254 27.15 -10.44 0.81
C ILE A 254 27.78 -11.73 0.24
N GLU A 255 28.23 -12.64 1.10
CA GLU A 255 28.78 -13.95 0.73
C GLU A 255 27.82 -15.12 1.03
N ALA A 256 26.58 -14.84 1.42
CA ALA A 256 25.60 -15.87 1.74
C ALA A 256 25.28 -16.77 0.53
N ASP A 257 24.88 -18.01 0.79
CA ASP A 257 24.56 -19.00 -0.25
C ASP A 257 23.26 -18.68 -1.01
N ASN A 258 22.44 -17.75 -0.51
CA ASN A 258 21.16 -17.38 -1.11
C ASN A 258 21.13 -15.92 -1.58
N THR A 259 20.37 -15.69 -2.65
CA THR A 259 20.24 -14.39 -3.33
C THR A 259 19.68 -13.30 -2.42
N VAL A 260 18.63 -13.60 -1.64
CA VAL A 260 17.92 -12.61 -0.80
C VAL A 260 18.87 -11.92 0.18
N GLU A 261 19.74 -12.67 0.83
CA GLU A 261 20.68 -12.08 1.79
C GLU A 261 21.78 -11.28 1.12
N ARG A 262 22.30 -11.73 -0.04
CA ARG A 262 23.34 -10.99 -0.76
C ARG A 262 22.82 -9.64 -1.27
N GLN A 263 21.67 -9.67 -1.95
CA GLN A 263 21.01 -8.47 -2.48
C GLN A 263 20.63 -7.50 -1.36
N GLY A 264 19.97 -8.00 -0.32
CA GLY A 264 19.52 -7.18 0.80
C GLY A 264 20.67 -6.58 1.62
N ALA A 265 21.78 -7.31 1.76
CA ALA A 265 23.00 -6.78 2.37
C ALA A 265 23.61 -5.65 1.54
N MET A 266 23.69 -5.82 0.22
CA MET A 266 24.23 -4.81 -0.68
C MET A 266 23.35 -3.55 -0.71
N ALA A 267 22.03 -3.70 -0.75
CA ALA A 267 21.06 -2.60 -0.65
C ALA A 267 21.19 -1.85 0.69
N THR A 268 21.39 -2.57 1.80
CA THR A 268 21.58 -1.95 3.12
C THR A 268 22.92 -1.20 3.17
N LEU A 269 23.99 -1.80 2.66
CA LEU A 269 25.30 -1.17 2.56
C LEU A 269 25.25 0.08 1.69
N ALA A 270 24.49 0.11 0.60
CA ALA A 270 24.36 1.29 -0.27
C ALA A 270 23.93 2.55 0.51
N GLY A 271 23.03 2.41 1.47
CA GLY A 271 22.50 3.52 2.27
C GLY A 271 23.32 3.92 3.50
N MET A 272 24.39 3.18 3.85
CA MET A 272 25.17 3.45 5.07
C MET A 272 26.29 4.47 4.83
N GLU A 273 26.19 5.71 5.27
CA GLU A 273 27.26 6.72 5.14
C GLU A 273 28.45 6.44 6.08
N SER A 274 29.27 5.43 5.75
CA SER A 274 30.47 5.07 6.52
C SER A 274 31.58 4.52 5.61
N ASP A 275 32.83 4.78 5.99
CA ASP A 275 34.01 4.26 5.29
C ASP A 275 34.04 2.73 5.24
N GLY A 276 33.52 2.08 6.30
CA GLY A 276 33.39 0.64 6.36
C GLY A 276 32.48 0.09 5.26
N ALA A 277 31.34 0.71 5.01
CA ALA A 277 30.45 0.31 3.93
C ALA A 277 31.06 0.61 2.55
N ALA A 278 31.73 1.75 2.38
CA ALA A 278 32.44 2.07 1.15
C ALA A 278 33.54 1.04 0.83
N ARG A 279 34.31 0.59 1.84
CA ARG A 279 35.31 -0.48 1.71
C ARG A 279 34.70 -1.80 1.24
N VAL A 280 33.56 -2.21 1.81
CA VAL A 280 32.89 -3.47 1.43
C VAL A 280 32.35 -3.40 0.00
N ILE A 281 31.76 -2.27 -0.41
CA ILE A 281 31.30 -2.05 -1.78
C ILE A 281 32.47 -2.07 -2.76
N LEU A 282 33.59 -1.40 -2.42
CA LEU A 282 34.79 -1.39 -3.25
C LEU A 282 35.34 -2.81 -3.46
N GLY A 283 35.44 -3.61 -2.40
CA GLY A 283 35.85 -5.02 -2.50
C GLY A 283 34.87 -5.89 -3.31
N SER A 284 33.58 -5.56 -3.27
CA SER A 284 32.56 -6.22 -4.09
C SER A 284 32.72 -5.90 -5.57
N LEU A 285 33.12 -4.68 -5.93
CA LEU A 285 33.48 -4.31 -7.31
C LEU A 285 34.73 -5.06 -7.80
N ASP A 286 35.73 -5.24 -6.94
CA ASP A 286 36.91 -6.06 -7.27
C ASP A 286 36.51 -7.51 -7.58
N ARG A 287 35.65 -8.08 -6.76
CA ARG A 287 35.09 -9.41 -7.01
C ARG A 287 34.28 -9.45 -8.30
N LEU A 288 33.52 -8.40 -8.60
CA LEU A 288 32.70 -8.31 -9.81
C LEU A 288 33.58 -8.30 -11.06
N LEU A 289 34.63 -7.47 -11.09
CA LEU A 289 35.62 -7.41 -12.17
C LEU A 289 36.36 -8.75 -12.34
N ALA A 290 36.61 -9.47 -11.25
CA ALA A 290 37.19 -10.81 -11.28
C ALA A 290 36.20 -11.93 -11.66
N GLY A 291 34.94 -11.61 -11.96
CA GLY A 291 33.90 -12.59 -12.29
C GLY A 291 33.42 -13.47 -11.12
N LYS A 292 33.71 -13.05 -9.88
CA LYS A 292 33.44 -13.81 -8.63
C LYS A 292 32.13 -13.40 -7.93
N VAL A 293 31.32 -12.54 -8.54
CA VAL A 293 29.98 -12.18 -8.05
C VAL A 293 28.93 -13.01 -8.80
N PRO A 294 28.07 -13.76 -8.08
CA PRO A 294 26.96 -14.50 -8.67
C PRO A 294 26.08 -13.60 -9.56
N ALA A 295 25.60 -14.14 -10.68
CA ALA A 295 24.87 -13.37 -11.69
C ALA A 295 23.65 -12.63 -11.12
N ASP A 296 22.97 -13.24 -10.16
CA ASP A 296 21.78 -12.72 -9.49
C ASP A 296 22.03 -11.53 -8.54
N THR A 297 23.29 -11.16 -8.28
CA THR A 297 23.66 -10.09 -7.33
C THR A 297 24.46 -8.97 -8.02
N ARG A 298 24.80 -9.13 -9.31
CA ARG A 298 25.68 -8.18 -10.00
C ARG A 298 25.07 -6.78 -10.07
N LEU A 299 23.77 -6.71 -10.35
CA LEU A 299 23.04 -5.44 -10.39
C LEU A 299 23.13 -4.72 -9.05
N ASP A 300 22.92 -5.43 -7.95
CA ASP A 300 22.95 -4.85 -6.59
C ASP A 300 24.32 -4.25 -6.26
N VAL A 301 25.42 -4.90 -6.67
CA VAL A 301 26.78 -4.33 -6.50
C VAL A 301 26.92 -3.02 -7.25
N LEU A 302 26.42 -2.96 -8.49
CA LEU A 302 26.49 -1.77 -9.33
C LEU A 302 25.62 -0.63 -8.78
N GLU A 303 24.39 -0.93 -8.35
CA GLU A 303 23.49 0.05 -7.76
C GLU A 303 24.05 0.58 -6.43
N ALA A 304 24.60 -0.29 -5.58
CA ALA A 304 25.25 0.12 -4.35
C ALA A 304 26.49 0.98 -4.60
N ALA A 305 27.29 0.65 -5.63
CA ALA A 305 28.42 1.47 -6.06
C ALA A 305 27.98 2.84 -6.58
N ALA A 306 26.94 2.88 -7.43
CA ALA A 306 26.40 4.11 -8.01
C ALA A 306 25.78 5.04 -6.95
N ALA A 307 25.32 4.50 -5.82
CA ALA A 307 24.86 5.28 -4.68
C ALA A 307 25.99 5.97 -3.89
N ARG A 308 27.27 5.75 -4.24
CA ARG A 308 28.43 6.31 -3.52
C ARG A 308 29.19 7.35 -4.34
N SER A 309 29.66 8.37 -3.62
CA SER A 309 30.50 9.44 -4.17
C SER A 309 32.01 9.22 -3.97
N THR A 310 32.43 8.02 -3.51
CA THR A 310 33.85 7.72 -3.26
C THR A 310 34.61 7.58 -4.58
N PRO A 311 35.71 8.33 -4.82
CA PRO A 311 36.42 8.31 -6.12
C PRO A 311 36.88 6.92 -6.57
N ALA A 312 37.42 6.11 -5.67
CA ALA A 312 37.86 4.75 -5.98
C ALA A 312 36.71 3.82 -6.42
N ILE A 313 35.50 4.04 -5.88
CA ILE A 313 34.30 3.30 -6.29
C ILE A 313 33.89 3.72 -7.70
N ALA A 314 33.87 5.03 -7.97
CA ALA A 314 33.55 5.58 -9.29
C ALA A 314 34.51 5.06 -10.38
N GLU A 315 35.82 5.00 -10.08
CA GLU A 315 36.82 4.46 -10.99
C GLU A 315 36.56 2.97 -11.32
N LYS A 316 36.33 2.13 -10.31
CA LYS A 316 36.04 0.70 -10.54
C LYS A 316 34.70 0.46 -11.21
N LEU A 317 33.71 1.29 -10.92
CA LEU A 317 32.43 1.25 -11.61
C LEU A 317 32.64 1.54 -13.10
N ALA A 318 33.33 2.63 -13.45
CA ALA A 318 33.66 2.96 -14.83
C ALA A 318 34.48 1.85 -15.52
N ALA A 319 35.44 1.24 -14.81
CA ALA A 319 36.20 0.11 -15.32
C ALA A 319 35.31 -1.11 -15.65
N TYR A 320 34.30 -1.39 -14.83
CA TYR A 320 33.32 -2.43 -15.11
C TYR A 320 32.45 -2.09 -16.32
N GLU A 321 31.98 -0.84 -16.42
CA GLU A 321 31.16 -0.39 -17.54
C GLU A 321 31.91 -0.46 -18.87
N ALA A 322 33.21 -0.20 -18.87
CA ALA A 322 34.08 -0.35 -20.05
C ALA A 322 34.24 -1.80 -20.53
N THR A 323 33.80 -2.81 -19.76
CA THR A 323 33.79 -4.22 -20.19
C THR A 323 32.63 -4.57 -21.12
N ARG A 324 31.67 -3.66 -21.31
CA ARG A 324 30.53 -3.85 -22.20
C ARG A 324 30.99 -3.93 -23.66
N LYS A 325 30.49 -4.91 -24.40
CA LYS A 325 30.96 -5.24 -25.76
C LYS A 325 30.46 -4.28 -26.83
N ASP A 326 29.27 -3.73 -26.64
CA ASP A 326 28.61 -2.77 -27.52
C ASP A 326 27.61 -1.90 -26.73
N ASP A 327 27.04 -0.89 -27.40
CA ASP A 327 26.06 0.03 -26.82
C ASP A 327 24.61 -0.43 -27.03
N SER A 328 24.37 -1.74 -27.22
CA SER A 328 23.02 -2.25 -27.36
C SER A 328 22.24 -2.08 -26.04
N PRO A 329 20.91 -1.84 -26.10
CA PRO A 329 20.08 -1.81 -24.91
C PRO A 329 20.19 -3.10 -24.08
N ALA A 330 20.37 -4.26 -24.73
CA ALA A 330 20.52 -5.54 -24.06
C ALA A 330 21.81 -5.60 -23.22
N GLU A 331 22.94 -5.13 -23.76
CA GLU A 331 24.21 -5.10 -23.03
C GLU A 331 24.18 -4.10 -21.86
N ARG A 332 23.46 -2.98 -22.01
CA ARG A 332 23.27 -1.98 -20.94
C ARG A 332 22.53 -2.54 -19.73
N TYR A 333 21.62 -3.48 -19.94
CA TYR A 333 20.79 -4.09 -18.89
C TYR A 333 21.13 -5.56 -18.64
N ARG A 334 22.31 -6.05 -19.03
CA ARG A 334 22.65 -7.48 -18.94
C ARG A 334 22.53 -8.06 -17.52
N GLU A 335 22.76 -7.25 -16.49
CA GLU A 335 22.64 -7.65 -15.08
C GLU A 335 21.19 -7.78 -14.61
N THR A 336 20.22 -7.30 -15.40
CA THR A 336 18.78 -7.43 -15.09
C THR A 336 18.20 -8.80 -15.47
N LEU A 337 18.98 -9.64 -16.15
CA LEU A 337 18.53 -10.94 -16.66
C LEU A 337 18.32 -11.98 -15.56
N VAL A 338 18.99 -11.84 -14.40
CA VAL A 338 18.97 -12.80 -13.31
C VAL A 338 18.89 -12.06 -11.98
N GLY A 339 18.15 -12.62 -11.00
CA GLY A 339 18.08 -12.09 -9.64
C GLY A 339 16.80 -11.32 -9.29
N GLY A 340 15.87 -11.18 -10.22
CA GLY A 340 14.57 -10.56 -9.95
C GLY A 340 13.65 -11.41 -9.05
N ASP A 341 12.66 -10.75 -8.44
CA ASP A 341 11.55 -11.39 -7.71
C ASP A 341 10.35 -11.55 -8.66
N ALA A 342 10.09 -12.78 -9.11
CA ALA A 342 9.04 -13.09 -10.08
C ALA A 342 7.63 -12.76 -9.56
N GLU A 343 7.36 -12.97 -8.27
CA GLU A 343 6.07 -12.64 -7.65
C GLU A 343 5.86 -11.12 -7.59
N ARG A 344 6.91 -10.37 -7.20
CA ARG A 344 6.87 -8.90 -7.25
C ARG A 344 6.72 -8.39 -8.67
N GLY A 345 7.43 -8.97 -9.63
CA GLY A 345 7.32 -8.63 -11.05
C GLY A 345 5.91 -8.86 -11.58
N ARG A 346 5.31 -10.01 -11.27
CA ARG A 346 3.92 -10.35 -11.62
C ARG A 346 2.94 -9.31 -11.09
N ARG A 347 3.05 -8.93 -9.81
CA ARG A 347 2.20 -7.89 -9.22
C ARG A 347 2.36 -6.55 -9.92
N ILE A 348 3.59 -6.12 -10.18
CA ILE A 348 3.82 -4.86 -10.91
C ILE A 348 3.13 -4.93 -12.28
N PHE A 349 3.36 -5.99 -13.05
CA PHE A 349 2.84 -6.10 -14.40
C PHE A 349 1.30 -6.17 -14.46
N PHE A 350 0.66 -6.94 -13.58
CA PHE A 350 -0.79 -7.14 -13.63
C PHE A 350 -1.59 -6.15 -12.78
N GLU A 351 -1.01 -5.60 -11.73
CA GLU A 351 -1.74 -4.83 -10.72
C GLU A 351 -1.42 -3.33 -10.78
N ARG A 352 -0.23 -2.91 -11.23
CA ARG A 352 0.05 -1.48 -11.43
C ARG A 352 -0.56 -0.98 -12.72
N THR A 353 -1.48 -0.04 -12.58
CA THR A 353 -2.16 0.60 -13.70
C THR A 353 -1.20 1.34 -14.64
N GLU A 354 -0.04 1.81 -14.18
CA GLU A 354 0.92 2.52 -15.04
C GLU A 354 1.66 1.62 -16.03
N VAL A 355 1.76 0.31 -15.76
CA VAL A 355 2.60 -0.63 -16.54
C VAL A 355 1.85 -1.84 -17.11
N SER A 356 0.54 -1.92 -16.86
CA SER A 356 -0.29 -3.06 -17.25
C SER A 356 -0.68 -3.01 -18.74
N CYS A 357 0.25 -3.37 -19.63
CA CYS A 357 0.02 -3.53 -21.07
C CYS A 357 -1.14 -4.49 -21.39
N VAL A 358 -1.37 -5.48 -20.52
CA VAL A 358 -2.42 -6.52 -20.65
C VAL A 358 -3.86 -6.01 -20.55
N ARG A 359 -4.07 -4.75 -20.17
CA ARG A 359 -5.42 -4.15 -20.21
C ARG A 359 -5.87 -3.78 -21.61
N CYS A 360 -4.91 -3.47 -22.48
CA CYS A 360 -5.17 -3.03 -23.85
C CYS A 360 -4.79 -4.11 -24.88
N HIS A 361 -3.93 -5.06 -24.52
CA HIS A 361 -3.42 -6.10 -25.43
C HIS A 361 -3.51 -7.48 -24.77
N LYS A 362 -4.14 -8.45 -25.44
CA LYS A 362 -4.19 -9.85 -25.01
C LYS A 362 -3.06 -10.65 -25.61
#